data_AF-A0A529HJ84-F1
#
_entry.id   AF-A0A529HJ84-F1
#
_cell.length_a   1.000
_cell.length_b   1.000
_cell.length_c   1.000
_cell.angle_alpha   90.00
_cell.angle_beta   90.00
_cell.angle_gamma   90.00
#
_symmetry.space_group_name_H-M   'P 1'
#
loop_
_entity.id
_entity.type
_entity.pdbx_description
1 polymer ?
#
loop_
_entity_poly.entity_id
_entity_poly.type
_entity_poly.pdbx_seq_one_letter_code
_entity_poly.pdbx_strand_id
1 'polypeptide(L)'
;GEAYLRARGHQITAGRLYLCHFLGMEGAAQVLAAPGSTQLSAVLGSAVIQANPFLTGKTASYVMDWAERKMGQKVARVATDAGQQTTTTTEIRQTSPEFEKYKQALTALISSVQNTL
;
A
#
# COMPACT_ATOMS: atom_id res chain seq x y z
N GLY A 1 -9.04 -5.66 15.71
CA GLY A 1 -8.17 -6.53 14.89
C GLY A 1 -7.28 -7.40 15.73
N GLU A 2 -6.27 -6.81 16.37
CA GLU A 2 -5.25 -7.58 17.13
C GLU A 2 -5.84 -8.50 18.21
N ALA A 3 -6.62 -7.95 19.15
CA ALA A 3 -7.23 -8.75 20.21
C ALA A 3 -8.11 -9.89 19.66
N TYR A 4 -8.82 -9.63 18.56
CA TYR A 4 -9.68 -10.62 17.89
C TYR A 4 -8.89 -11.80 17.31
N LEU A 5 -7.75 -11.52 16.67
CA LEU A 5 -6.88 -12.55 16.12
C LEU A 5 -6.13 -13.30 17.23
N ARG A 6 -5.64 -12.59 18.25
CA ARG A 6 -4.93 -13.20 19.38
C ARG A 6 -5.84 -14.15 20.15
N ALA A 7 -7.10 -13.78 20.38
CA ALA A 7 -8.09 -14.63 21.04
C ALA A 7 -8.37 -15.95 20.30
N ARG A 8 -8.05 -16.03 19.00
CA ARG A 8 -8.18 -17.24 18.16
C ARG A 8 -6.87 -18.00 17.99
N GLY A 9 -5.82 -17.63 18.73
CA GLY A 9 -4.52 -18.29 18.66
C GLY A 9 -3.71 -17.95 17.41
N HIS A 10 -4.12 -16.95 16.62
CA HIS A 10 -3.30 -16.50 15.50
C HIS A 10 -2.14 -15.65 16.02
N GLN A 11 -0.92 -15.95 15.55
CA GLN A 11 0.23 -15.06 15.76
C GLN A 11 -0.09 -13.67 15.21
N ILE A 12 0.35 -12.64 15.93
CA ILE A 12 0.16 -11.25 15.53
C ILE A 12 1.42 -10.77 14.81
N THR A 13 1.26 -10.46 13.53
CA THR A 13 2.29 -9.83 12.70
C THR A 13 1.70 -8.56 12.07
N ALA A 14 2.55 -7.65 11.62
CA ALA A 14 2.10 -6.47 10.88
C ALA A 14 1.27 -6.86 9.65
N GLY A 15 1.68 -7.91 8.91
CA GLY A 15 0.95 -8.43 7.76
C GLY A 15 -0.43 -8.97 8.13
N ARG A 16 -0.57 -9.70 9.24
CA ARG A 16 -1.87 -10.23 9.68
C ARG A 16 -2.81 -9.14 10.20
N LEU A 17 -2.26 -8.11 10.84
CA LEU A 17 -3.05 -6.92 11.19
C LEU A 17 -3.52 -6.17 9.94
N TYR A 18 -2.66 -6.06 8.92
CA TYR A 18 -3.05 -5.51 7.62
C TYR A 18 -4.12 -6.35 6.93
N LEU A 19 -3.98 -7.67 6.95
CA LEU A 19 -4.97 -8.60 6.41
C LEU A 19 -6.33 -8.43 7.11
N CYS A 20 -6.32 -8.29 8.43
CA CYS A 20 -7.52 -8.01 9.24
C CYS A 20 -8.14 -6.65 8.94
N HIS A 21 -7.34 -5.64 8.62
CA HIS A 21 -7.87 -4.35 8.20
C HIS A 21 -8.51 -4.44 6.81
N PHE A 22 -7.88 -5.19 5.91
CA PHE A 22 -8.30 -5.32 4.51
C PHE A 22 -9.55 -6.20 4.33
N LEU A 23 -9.57 -7.41 4.93
CA LEU A 23 -10.67 -8.37 4.80
C LEU A 23 -11.69 -8.27 5.95
N GLY A 24 -11.47 -7.38 6.90
CA GLY A 24 -12.18 -7.38 8.17
C GLY A 24 -11.71 -8.51 9.11
N MET A 25 -12.23 -8.48 10.33
CA MET A 25 -11.85 -9.41 11.40
C MET A 25 -12.18 -10.86 11.04
N GLU A 26 -13.39 -11.10 10.55
CA GLU A 26 -13.86 -12.44 10.23
C GLU A 26 -13.18 -13.01 8.99
N GLY A 27 -13.08 -12.23 7.90
CA GLY A 27 -12.40 -12.68 6.68
C GLY A 27 -10.93 -13.01 6.91
N ALA A 28 -10.23 -12.24 7.75
CA ALA A 28 -8.86 -12.57 8.11
C ALA A 28 -8.74 -13.83 8.97
N ALA A 29 -9.64 -14.04 9.94
CA ALA A 29 -9.64 -15.26 10.73
C ALA A 29 -9.93 -16.50 9.87
N GLN A 30 -10.89 -16.42 8.94
CA GLN A 30 -11.21 -17.51 8.00
C GLN A 30 -10.03 -17.86 7.10
N VAL A 31 -9.35 -16.85 6.55
CA VAL A 31 -8.14 -17.06 5.76
C VAL A 31 -7.04 -17.71 6.60
N LEU A 32 -6.78 -17.20 7.81
CA LEU A 32 -5.72 -17.70 8.70
C LEU A 32 -6.00 -19.11 9.25
N ALA A 33 -7.26 -19.54 9.29
CA ALA A 33 -7.65 -20.89 9.71
C ALA A 33 -7.70 -21.89 8.54
N ALA A 34 -7.78 -21.42 7.30
CA ALA A 34 -7.89 -22.29 6.13
C ALA A 34 -6.54 -22.96 5.78
N PRO A 35 -6.56 -24.18 5.20
CA PRO A 35 -5.37 -24.76 4.59
C PRO A 35 -4.79 -23.82 3.54
N GLY A 36 -3.47 -23.64 3.53
CA GLY A 36 -2.81 -22.65 2.66
C GLY A 36 -3.09 -22.84 1.17
N SER A 37 -3.33 -24.08 0.71
CA SER A 37 -3.69 -24.41 -0.67
C SER A 37 -5.14 -24.09 -1.05
N THR A 38 -6.00 -23.75 -0.08
CA THR A 38 -7.43 -23.48 -0.33
C THR A 38 -7.59 -22.23 -1.18
N GLN A 39 -8.49 -22.30 -2.16
CA GLN A 39 -8.80 -21.17 -3.02
C GLN A 39 -9.54 -20.07 -2.23
N LEU A 40 -9.15 -18.81 -2.39
CA LEU A 40 -9.78 -17.70 -1.65
C LEU A 40 -11.27 -17.54 -1.96
N SER A 41 -11.71 -17.87 -3.18
CA SER A 41 -13.13 -17.87 -3.53
C SER A 41 -13.95 -18.84 -2.67
N ALA A 42 -13.36 -19.97 -2.26
CA ALA A 42 -14.00 -20.94 -1.39
C ALA A 42 -14.01 -20.50 0.08
N VAL A 43 -13.05 -19.66 0.50
CA VAL A 43 -12.95 -19.15 1.88
C VAL A 43 -13.83 -17.92 2.08
N LEU A 44 -13.75 -16.94 1.17
CA LEU A 44 -14.33 -15.60 1.35
C LEU A 44 -15.60 -15.36 0.51
N GLY A 45 -15.90 -16.28 -0.41
CA GLY A 45 -17.01 -16.14 -1.35
C GLY A 45 -16.70 -15.24 -2.56
N SER A 46 -17.56 -15.30 -3.57
CA SER A 46 -17.38 -14.61 -4.84
C SER A 46 -17.44 -13.08 -4.73
N ALA A 47 -18.24 -12.54 -3.82
CA ALA A 47 -18.39 -11.08 -3.64
C ALA A 47 -17.05 -10.41 -3.29
N VAL A 48 -16.27 -11.01 -2.38
CA VAL A 48 -14.95 -10.48 -1.99
C VAL A 48 -13.96 -10.55 -3.16
N ILE A 49 -14.03 -11.61 -3.97
CA ILE A 49 -13.18 -11.75 -5.16
C ILE A 49 -13.54 -10.71 -6.23
N GLN A 50 -14.84 -10.46 -6.44
CA GLN A 50 -15.29 -9.43 -7.39
C GLN A 50 -14.88 -8.02 -6.96
N ALA A 51 -14.98 -7.72 -5.67
CA ALA A 51 -14.50 -6.44 -5.11
C ALA A 51 -12.98 -6.30 -5.19
N ASN A 52 -12.25 -7.42 -5.25
CA ASN A 52 -10.79 -7.45 -5.22
C ASN A 52 -10.23 -8.36 -6.33
N PRO A 53 -10.30 -7.97 -7.62
CA PRO A 53 -9.97 -8.85 -8.73
C PRO A 53 -8.55 -9.40 -8.71
N PHE A 54 -7.61 -8.72 -8.04
CA PHE A 54 -6.23 -9.20 -7.87
C PHE A 54 -6.11 -10.49 -7.02
N LEU A 55 -7.18 -10.87 -6.30
CA LEU A 55 -7.29 -12.13 -5.56
C LEU A 55 -7.84 -13.28 -6.42
N THR A 56 -8.21 -13.03 -7.68
CA THR A 56 -8.74 -14.06 -8.56
C THR A 56 -7.73 -15.19 -8.77
N GLY A 57 -8.20 -16.42 -8.54
CA GLY A 57 -7.37 -17.62 -8.65
C GLY A 57 -6.25 -17.73 -7.59
N LYS A 58 -6.28 -16.92 -6.53
CA LYS A 58 -5.26 -16.95 -5.46
C LYS A 58 -5.68 -17.80 -4.27
N THR A 59 -4.69 -18.36 -3.58
CA THR A 59 -4.87 -19.23 -2.42
C THR A 59 -4.79 -18.46 -1.10
N ALA A 60 -5.18 -19.11 -0.01
CA ALA A 60 -5.03 -18.58 1.35
C ALA A 60 -3.56 -18.25 1.67
N SER A 61 -2.61 -19.13 1.32
CA SER A 61 -1.18 -18.85 1.53
C SER A 61 -0.72 -17.61 0.76
N TYR A 62 -1.12 -17.48 -0.50
CA TYR A 62 -0.75 -16.33 -1.33
C TYR A 62 -1.14 -15.00 -0.70
N VAL A 63 -2.37 -14.88 -0.18
CA VAL A 63 -2.84 -13.60 0.39
C VAL A 63 -2.18 -13.31 1.74
N MET A 64 -1.87 -14.34 2.54
CA MET A 64 -1.06 -14.17 3.75
C MET A 64 0.32 -13.62 3.39
N ASP A 65 1.03 -14.25 2.46
CA ASP A 65 2.36 -13.82 2.03
C ASP A 65 2.35 -12.44 1.36
N TRP A 66 1.28 -12.13 0.62
CA TRP A 66 1.06 -10.80 0.08
C TRP A 66 0.92 -9.75 1.19
N ALA A 67 0.11 -10.02 2.22
CA ALA A 67 -0.07 -9.11 3.33
C ALA A 67 1.23 -8.94 4.14
N GLU A 68 1.96 -10.03 4.38
CA GLU A 68 3.28 -9.98 5.03
C GLU A 68 4.27 -9.16 4.22
N ARG A 69 4.34 -9.31 2.89
CA ARG A 69 5.21 -8.47 2.05
C ARG A 69 4.81 -7.00 2.05
N LYS A 70 3.50 -6.69 2.01
CA LYS A 70 3.01 -5.31 2.07
C LYS A 70 3.48 -4.58 3.31
N MET A 71 3.64 -5.28 4.43
CA MET A 71 4.07 -4.71 5.69
C MET A 71 5.56 -4.88 5.95
N GLY A 72 6.17 -5.99 5.53
CA GLY A 72 7.61 -6.27 5.64
C GLY A 72 8.46 -5.31 4.82
N GLN A 73 7.99 -4.85 3.65
CA GLN A 73 8.69 -3.83 2.86
C GLN A 73 8.63 -2.42 3.46
N LYS A 74 7.73 -2.18 4.42
CA LYS A 74 7.66 -0.91 5.15
C LYS A 74 8.60 -0.88 6.37
N VAL A 75 8.82 -2.02 7.04
CA VAL A 75 9.76 -2.09 8.18
C VAL A 75 11.23 -2.22 7.77
N ALA A 76 11.55 -2.68 6.56
CA ALA A 76 12.93 -2.75 6.07
C ALA A 76 13.54 -1.40 5.62
N ARG A 77 12.94 -0.25 5.98
CA ARG A 77 13.45 1.08 5.60
C ARG A 77 14.13 1.86 6.73
N VAL A 78 14.22 1.33 7.95
CA VAL A 78 14.93 2.02 9.04
C VAL A 78 15.58 1.00 9.98
N ALA A 79 16.81 0.59 9.65
CA ALA A 79 17.78 0.04 10.60
C ALA A 79 19.20 0.12 10.02
N THR A 80 19.64 1.34 9.72
CA THR A 80 21.07 1.70 9.74
C THR A 80 21.11 3.10 10.33
N ASP A 81 21.51 3.22 11.59
CA ASP A 81 21.67 4.52 12.25
C ASP A 81 23.12 4.62 12.75
N ALA A 82 23.87 5.55 12.16
CA ALA A 82 25.05 6.28 12.69
C ALA A 82 26.08 6.57 11.58
N GLY A 83 25.85 7.64 10.82
CA GLY A 83 26.86 8.27 9.96
C GLY A 83 26.28 8.84 8.67
N GLN A 84 26.10 10.16 8.63
CA GLN A 84 25.58 10.98 7.52
C GLN A 84 24.06 10.91 7.30
N GLN A 85 23.40 11.88 7.94
CA GLN A 85 22.20 12.49 7.40
C GLN A 85 22.51 13.08 6.01
N THR A 86 22.27 12.30 4.96
CA THR A 86 21.89 12.84 3.66
C THR A 86 20.41 12.55 3.49
N THR A 87 19.60 13.55 3.84
CA THR A 87 18.23 13.66 3.34
C THR A 87 18.28 13.57 1.81
N THR A 88 18.02 12.40 1.24
CA THR A 88 17.55 12.29 -0.13
C THR A 88 16.08 12.68 -0.15
N THR A 89 15.82 13.97 0.12
CA THR A 89 14.88 14.73 -0.68
C THR A 89 15.19 14.36 -2.11
N THR A 90 14.23 13.84 -2.86
CA THR A 90 14.34 13.73 -4.32
C THR A 90 14.77 15.09 -4.81
N GLU A 91 16.06 15.24 -5.07
CA GLU A 91 16.67 16.45 -5.54
C GLU A 91 16.12 16.60 -6.95
N ILE A 92 15.09 17.43 -7.11
CA ILE A 92 14.65 17.92 -8.41
C ILE A 92 15.75 18.89 -8.88
N ARG A 93 16.96 18.38 -9.11
CA ARG A 93 17.98 19.03 -9.92
C ARG A 93 17.81 18.51 -11.33
N GLN A 94 16.83 19.11 -11.99
CA GLN A 94 16.94 19.57 -13.36
C GLN A 94 15.66 20.35 -13.59
N THR A 95 15.70 21.66 -13.35
CA THR A 95 14.81 22.56 -14.06
C THR A 95 15.16 22.40 -15.53
N SER A 96 14.46 21.49 -16.20
CA SER A 96 14.50 21.35 -17.64
C SER A 96 14.22 22.74 -18.24
N PRO A 97 14.92 23.17 -19.30
CA PRO A 97 14.67 24.46 -19.95
C PRO A 97 13.21 24.64 -20.42
N GLU A 98 12.45 23.56 -20.54
CA GLU A 98 11.00 23.62 -20.78
C GLU A 98 10.22 24.25 -19.61
N PHE A 99 10.64 24.02 -18.37
CA PHE A 99 9.95 24.55 -17.20
C PHE A 99 10.13 26.07 -17.04
N GLU A 100 11.26 26.62 -17.48
CA GLU A 100 11.47 28.08 -17.55
C GLU A 100 10.60 28.72 -18.61
N LYS A 101 10.51 28.10 -19.80
CA LYS A 101 9.59 28.56 -20.85
C LYS A 101 8.14 28.51 -20.38
N TYR A 102 7.76 27.45 -19.66
CA TYR A 102 6.43 27.31 -19.11
C TYR A 102 6.12 28.37 -18.03
N LYS A 103 7.07 28.65 -17.13
CA LYS A 103 6.93 29.75 -16.15
C LYS A 103 6.78 31.12 -16.83
N GLN A 104 7.58 31.40 -17.85
CA GLN A 104 7.49 32.67 -18.59
C GLN A 104 6.16 32.82 -19.33
N ALA A 105 5.65 31.74 -19.94
CA ALA A 105 4.35 31.73 -20.60
C ALA A 105 3.20 31.97 -19.63
N LEU A 106 3.25 31.35 -18.43
CA LEU A 106 2.24 31.57 -17.39
C LEU A 106 2.26 33.01 -16.86
N THR A 107 3.44 33.58 -16.61
CA THR A 107 3.54 34.98 -16.17
C THR A 107 3.00 35.93 -17.24
N ALA A 108 3.32 35.73 -18.52
CA ALA A 108 2.80 36.54 -19.62
C ALA A 108 1.28 36.44 -19.74
N LEU A 109 0.70 35.24 -19.56
CA LEU A 109 -0.74 35.04 -19.56
C LEU A 109 -1.41 35.82 -18.42
N ILE A 110 -0.88 35.71 -17.20
CA ILE A 110 -1.43 36.40 -16.02
C ILE A 110 -1.34 37.93 -16.19
N SER A 111 -0.21 38.44 -16.70
CA SER A 111 -0.07 39.87 -16.98
C SER A 111 -1.00 40.35 -18.09
N SER A 112 -1.25 39.53 -19.13
CA SER A 112 -2.19 39.91 -20.20
C SER A 112 -3.63 40.06 -19.71
N VAL A 113 -4.05 39.20 -18.77
CA VAL A 113 -5.40 39.22 -18.18
C VAL A 113 -5.58 40.42 -17.25
N GLN A 114 -4.52 40.87 -16.58
CA GLN A 114 -4.55 42.07 -15.72
C GLN A 114 -4.55 43.38 -16.52
N ASN A 115 -4.09 43.36 -17.77
CA ASN A 115 -4.01 44.55 -18.63
C ASN A 115 -5.25 44.73 -19.52
N THR A 116 -6.31 43.94 -19.30
CA THR A 116 -7.61 44.00 -20.02
C THR A 116 -8.79 44.45 -19.16
N LEU A 117 -8.53 45.01 -17.97
CA LEU A 117 -9.48 45.76 -17.13
C LEU A 117 -9.02 47.21 -17.00
#